data_AF-A0A4D7JNW2-F1
#
_entry.id   AF-A0A4D7JNW2-F1
#
_cell.length_a   1.000
_cell.length_b   1.000
_cell.length_c   1.000
_cell.angle_alpha   90.00
_cell.angle_beta   90.00
_cell.angle_gamma   90.00
#
_symmetry.space_group_name_H-M   'P 1'
#
loop_
_entity.id
_entity.type
_entity.pdbx_description
1 polymer ?
#
loop_
_entity_poly.entity_id
_entity_poly.type
_entity_poly.pdbx_seq_one_letter_code
_entity_poly.pdbx_strand_id
1 'polypeptide(L)'
;MFSPGPNAYGREAGVYEDGMWSGSTNISLPSSTSYLGLALNTSSKFAVNGVFLQDQNATYVMKLSDSSEKTYGNYGHKYDITLAMYNPHSTSKQVTLYFGSNYTNSSNSPSFTYNGPLKMNGVIKNIYTTPTAPRQWLATWTVPANSPFNANLDFYVPGLITTGQQLILQVN
;
A
#
# COMPACT_ATOMS: atom_id res chain seq x y z
N MET A 1 2.64 -18.66 -35.27
CA MET A 1 3.30 -18.45 -33.96
C MET A 1 3.51 -16.95 -33.80
N PHE A 2 2.87 -16.32 -32.82
CA PHE A 2 3.00 -14.88 -32.57
C PHE A 2 4.25 -14.65 -31.70
N SER A 3 5.18 -13.81 -32.16
CA SER A 3 6.34 -13.38 -31.39
C SER A 3 6.18 -11.89 -31.05
N PRO A 4 6.02 -11.52 -29.77
CA PRO A 4 5.90 -10.11 -29.39
C PRO A 4 7.21 -9.36 -29.65
N GLY A 5 7.09 -8.13 -30.17
CA GLY A 5 8.23 -7.24 -30.39
C GLY A 5 8.87 -6.73 -29.08
N PRO A 6 10.06 -6.11 -29.15
CA PRO A 6 10.85 -5.72 -27.97
C PRO A 6 10.19 -4.68 -27.05
N ASN A 7 9.07 -4.07 -27.46
CA ASN A 7 8.28 -3.10 -26.69
C ASN A 7 6.88 -3.62 -26.30
N ALA A 8 6.62 -4.93 -26.40
CA ALA A 8 5.31 -5.50 -26.05
C ALA A 8 5.02 -5.47 -24.53
N TYR A 9 6.01 -5.13 -23.72
CA TYR A 9 5.98 -5.20 -22.26
C TYR A 9 6.42 -3.87 -21.66
N GLY A 10 5.61 -3.31 -20.76
CA GLY A 10 5.85 -2.01 -20.12
C GLY A 10 5.38 -1.98 -18.67
N ARG A 11 5.49 -0.82 -18.02
CA ARG A 11 4.94 -0.59 -16.68
C ARG A 11 3.45 -0.33 -16.84
N GLU A 12 2.60 -1.20 -16.31
CA GLU A 12 1.16 -0.91 -16.24
C GLU A 12 0.83 0.05 -15.11
N ALA A 13 -0.02 1.01 -15.42
CA ALA A 13 -0.81 1.75 -14.46
C ALA A 13 -2.28 1.60 -14.86
N GLY A 14 -3.02 0.73 -14.16
CA GLY A 14 -4.43 0.45 -14.39
C GLY A 14 -5.10 -0.05 -13.11
N VAL A 15 -6.39 0.25 -12.94
CA VAL A 15 -7.22 -0.36 -11.90
C VAL A 15 -8.07 -1.43 -12.58
N TYR A 16 -8.00 -2.65 -12.06
CA TYR A 16 -8.67 -3.82 -12.63
C TYR A 16 -9.89 -4.16 -11.79
N GLU A 17 -10.89 -4.71 -12.45
CA GLU A 17 -12.04 -5.31 -11.79
C GLU A 17 -11.52 -6.40 -10.82
N ASP A 18 -12.09 -6.46 -9.61
CA ASP A 18 -11.62 -7.31 -8.49
C ASP A 18 -10.20 -6.99 -7.94
N GLY A 19 -9.65 -5.82 -8.25
CA GLY A 19 -8.34 -5.33 -7.77
C GLY A 19 -8.36 -4.60 -6.42
N MET A 20 -9.38 -4.80 -5.59
CA MET A 20 -9.54 -4.08 -4.32
C MET A 20 -9.35 -4.98 -3.10
N TRP A 21 -8.54 -4.51 -2.14
CA TRP A 21 -8.47 -5.04 -0.79
C TRP A 21 -9.28 -4.15 0.14
N SER A 22 -10.37 -4.70 0.67
CA SER A 22 -11.21 -4.01 1.66
C SER A 22 -11.30 -4.79 2.97
N GLY A 23 -11.27 -4.09 4.11
CA GLY A 23 -11.43 -4.74 5.40
C GLY A 23 -11.05 -3.87 6.59
N SER A 24 -11.22 -4.42 7.79
CA SER A 24 -10.86 -3.75 9.05
C SER A 24 -9.91 -4.62 9.86
N THR A 25 -8.90 -3.98 10.45
CA THR A 25 -7.97 -4.62 11.39
C THR A 25 -8.11 -3.95 12.75
N ASN A 26 -8.47 -4.75 13.77
CA ASN A 26 -8.56 -4.28 15.15
C ASN A 26 -7.17 -4.19 15.78
N ILE A 27 -6.86 -3.04 16.40
CA ILE A 27 -5.56 -2.74 17.00
C ILE A 27 -5.77 -2.21 18.41
N SER A 28 -5.35 -2.97 19.41
CA SER A 28 -5.26 -2.45 20.79
C SER A 28 -3.96 -1.66 20.95
N LEU A 29 -4.04 -0.41 21.40
CA LEU A 29 -2.86 0.43 21.55
C LEU A 29 -2.00 -0.04 22.74
N PRO A 30 -0.68 -0.21 22.55
CA PRO A 30 0.24 -0.60 23.61
C PRO A 30 0.46 0.53 24.62
N SER A 31 0.91 0.16 25.82
CA SER A 31 1.19 1.11 26.91
C SER A 31 2.48 1.91 26.69
N SER A 32 3.46 1.33 26.01
CA SER A 32 4.78 1.92 25.72
C SER A 32 4.94 2.32 24.26
N THR A 33 5.98 3.11 23.98
CA THR A 33 6.37 3.43 22.60
C THR A 33 6.58 2.16 21.79
N SER A 34 5.83 2.02 20.70
CA SER A 34 5.75 0.79 19.92
C SER A 34 5.52 1.08 18.45
N TYR A 35 5.86 0.11 17.59
CA TYR A 35 5.71 0.20 16.14
C TYR A 35 4.98 -1.02 15.59
N LEU A 36 4.07 -0.81 14.65
CA LEU A 36 3.41 -1.86 13.88
C LEU A 36 3.61 -1.58 12.39
N GLY A 37 4.26 -2.51 11.68
CA GLY A 37 4.39 -2.50 10.22
C GLY A 37 3.34 -3.39 9.57
N LEU A 38 2.55 -2.84 8.68
CA LEU A 38 1.58 -3.56 7.85
C LEU A 38 2.12 -3.60 6.42
N ALA A 39 2.77 -4.72 6.07
CA ALA A 39 3.32 -4.92 4.74
C ALA A 39 2.20 -5.12 3.71
N LEU A 40 2.29 -4.41 2.60
CA LEU A 40 1.37 -4.53 1.49
C LEU A 40 1.87 -5.67 0.58
N ASN A 41 1.41 -6.89 0.84
CA ASN A 41 1.84 -8.09 0.12
C ASN A 41 0.64 -8.82 -0.49
N THR A 42 0.78 -9.28 -1.73
CA THR A 42 -0.25 -9.98 -2.50
C THR A 42 0.09 -11.45 -2.74
N SER A 43 1.09 -11.99 -2.05
CA SER A 43 1.62 -13.36 -2.24
C SER A 43 0.57 -14.47 -2.19
N SER A 44 -0.61 -14.25 -1.59
CA SER A 44 -1.69 -15.24 -1.48
C SER A 44 -2.61 -15.36 -2.71
N LYS A 45 -2.56 -14.46 -3.71
CA LYS A 45 -3.41 -14.60 -4.93
C LYS A 45 -2.88 -15.69 -5.90
N PHE A 46 -1.72 -16.29 -5.62
CA PHE A 46 -0.92 -17.00 -6.61
C PHE A 46 -0.81 -18.53 -6.44
N ALA A 47 -1.61 -19.14 -5.57
CA ALA A 47 -1.62 -20.60 -5.43
C ALA A 47 -3.05 -21.15 -5.38
N VAL A 48 -3.59 -21.52 -6.54
CA VAL A 48 -4.64 -22.53 -6.60
C VAL A 48 -3.93 -23.88 -6.74
N ASN A 49 -4.00 -24.72 -5.71
CA ASN A 49 -3.38 -26.04 -5.70
C ASN A 49 -1.87 -26.05 -6.08
N GLY A 50 -1.12 -25.01 -5.69
CA GLY A 50 0.33 -24.94 -5.92
C GLY A 50 0.76 -24.61 -7.36
N VAL A 51 -0.18 -24.19 -8.23
CA VAL A 51 0.13 -23.76 -9.60
C VAL A 51 0.12 -22.24 -9.71
N PHE A 52 1.27 -21.68 -10.09
CA PHE A 52 1.41 -20.24 -10.37
C PHE A 52 0.87 -19.92 -11.77
N LEU A 53 -0.28 -19.25 -11.84
CA LEU A 53 -0.81 -18.74 -13.10
C LEU A 53 -0.03 -17.48 -13.48
N GLN A 54 0.94 -17.59 -14.39
CA GLN A 54 1.79 -16.49 -14.84
C GLN A 54 1.20 -15.66 -16.00
N ASP A 55 0.11 -16.12 -16.62
CA ASP A 55 -0.61 -15.36 -17.64
C ASP A 55 -1.93 -14.86 -17.03
N GLN A 56 -1.99 -13.56 -16.71
CA GLN A 56 -3.07 -13.00 -15.89
C GLN A 56 -3.76 -11.81 -16.55
N ASN A 57 -4.02 -11.81 -17.86
CA ASN A 57 -4.71 -10.69 -18.51
C ASN A 57 -6.14 -10.49 -17.95
N ALA A 58 -6.33 -9.57 -17.00
CA ALA A 58 -7.64 -9.11 -16.57
C ALA A 58 -8.09 -7.95 -17.47
N THR A 59 -9.40 -7.81 -17.69
CA THR A 59 -9.93 -6.68 -18.47
C THR A 59 -9.72 -5.40 -17.65
N TYR A 60 -9.12 -4.37 -18.25
CA TYR A 60 -8.94 -3.07 -17.60
C TYR A 60 -10.28 -2.31 -17.52
N VAL A 61 -10.56 -1.68 -16.37
CA VAL A 61 -11.73 -0.79 -16.22
C VAL A 61 -11.38 0.65 -16.66
N MET A 62 -10.09 1.00 -16.59
CA MET A 62 -9.54 2.29 -17.04
C MET A 62 -8.07 2.13 -17.45
N LYS A 63 -7.70 2.67 -18.62
CA LYS A 63 -6.33 2.64 -19.17
C LYS A 63 -5.75 4.06 -19.24
N LEU A 64 -4.56 4.28 -18.67
CA LEU A 64 -3.80 5.52 -18.88
C LEU A 64 -3.14 5.51 -20.27
N SER A 65 -2.96 6.69 -20.86
CA SER A 65 -2.53 6.86 -22.27
C SER A 65 -1.18 6.23 -22.60
N ASP A 66 -0.34 5.99 -21.59
CA ASP A 66 1.01 5.43 -21.68
C ASP A 66 1.11 3.98 -21.17
N SER A 67 0.00 3.34 -20.80
CA SER A 67 -0.01 1.95 -20.32
C SER A 67 0.18 0.94 -21.46
N SER A 68 1.01 -0.08 -21.23
CA SER A 68 1.27 -1.18 -22.15
C SER A 68 0.04 -2.04 -22.46
N GLU A 69 0.08 -2.81 -23.55
CA GLU A 69 -1.01 -3.71 -23.99
C GLU A 69 -1.04 -5.05 -23.24
N LYS A 70 0.10 -5.51 -22.71
CA LYS A 70 0.26 -6.73 -21.91
C LYS A 70 1.32 -6.51 -20.83
N THR A 71 1.12 -7.08 -19.64
CA THR A 71 2.14 -7.09 -18.58
C THR A 71 2.28 -8.46 -17.95
N TYR A 72 3.49 -8.75 -17.47
CA TYR A 72 3.75 -9.89 -16.60
C TYR A 72 4.04 -9.35 -15.20
N GLY A 73 3.24 -9.75 -14.22
CA GLY A 73 3.49 -9.45 -12.81
C GLY A 73 2.65 -8.30 -12.23
N ASN A 74 1.82 -8.67 -11.25
CA ASN A 74 1.01 -7.87 -10.32
C ASN A 74 0.47 -6.53 -10.83
N TYR A 75 -0.82 -6.56 -11.13
CA TYR A 75 -1.71 -5.41 -11.20
C TYR A 75 -1.75 -4.70 -9.85
N GLY A 76 -1.63 -3.38 -9.83
CA GLY A 76 -1.74 -2.63 -8.59
C GLY A 76 -3.08 -2.84 -7.89
N HIS A 77 -3.10 -2.65 -6.57
CA HIS A 77 -4.28 -2.84 -5.77
C HIS A 77 -4.77 -1.53 -5.18
N LYS A 78 -6.09 -1.33 -5.24
CA LYS A 78 -6.76 -0.37 -4.39
C LYS A 78 -6.89 -0.98 -3.00
N TYR A 79 -6.56 -0.21 -1.98
CA TYR A 79 -6.79 -0.53 -0.57
C TYR A 79 -7.89 0.40 -0.07
N ASP A 80 -8.94 -0.17 0.49
CA ASP A 80 -10.01 0.52 1.23
C ASP A 80 -10.11 -0.13 2.61
N ILE A 81 -9.22 0.30 3.51
CA ILE A 81 -8.99 -0.39 4.78
C ILE A 81 -9.26 0.51 5.97
N THR A 82 -9.69 -0.11 7.07
CA THR A 82 -9.85 0.54 8.36
C THR A 82 -8.83 0.00 9.36
N LEU A 83 -8.03 0.89 9.94
CA LEU A 83 -7.24 0.59 11.14
C LEU A 83 -8.08 0.99 12.35
N ALA A 84 -8.80 0.01 12.92
CA ALA A 84 -9.72 0.20 14.04
C ALA A 84 -8.94 0.13 15.36
N MET A 85 -8.54 1.29 15.86
CA MET A 85 -7.69 1.42 17.05
C MET A 85 -8.55 1.58 18.31
N TYR A 86 -8.12 0.97 19.41
CA TYR A 86 -8.70 1.18 20.73
C TYR A 86 -7.59 1.50 21.73
N ASN A 87 -7.76 2.58 22.48
CA ASN A 87 -6.87 2.92 23.58
C ASN A 87 -7.45 2.39 24.91
N PRO A 88 -6.95 1.27 25.47
CA PRO A 88 -7.43 0.74 26.74
C PRO A 88 -6.87 1.48 27.97
N HIS A 89 -6.05 2.52 27.78
CA HIS A 89 -5.32 3.17 28.85
C HIS A 89 -6.07 4.37 29.41
N SER A 90 -5.71 4.77 30.63
CA SER A 90 -6.30 5.91 31.36
C SER A 90 -5.82 7.28 30.85
N THR A 91 -4.85 7.31 29.94
CA THR A 91 -4.34 8.54 29.31
C THR A 91 -4.47 8.47 27.80
N SER A 92 -4.54 9.63 27.14
CA SER A 92 -4.55 9.70 25.69
C SER A 92 -3.23 9.19 25.10
N LYS A 93 -3.29 8.60 23.91
CA LYS A 93 -2.13 8.15 23.13
C LYS A 93 -1.96 8.93 21.85
N GLN A 94 -0.72 9.18 21.46
CA GLN A 94 -0.39 9.75 20.17
C GLN A 94 -0.07 8.62 19.19
N VAL A 95 -0.82 8.53 18.10
CA VAL A 95 -0.57 7.56 17.04
C VAL A 95 -0.13 8.29 15.79
N THR A 96 1.04 7.97 15.26
CA THR A 96 1.57 8.54 14.04
C THR A 96 1.63 7.50 12.94
N LEU A 97 1.04 7.80 11.78
CA LEU A 97 1.07 6.98 10.59
C LEU A 97 2.16 7.46 9.63
N TYR A 98 2.91 6.52 9.09
CA TYR A 98 3.85 6.71 8.01
C TYR A 98 3.56 5.74 6.87
N PHE A 99 3.94 6.14 5.67
CA PHE A 99 4.15 5.22 4.55
C PHE A 99 5.65 4.96 4.43
N GLY A 100 6.03 3.70 4.25
CA GLY A 100 7.43 3.29 4.20
C GLY A 100 7.72 2.30 3.07
N SER A 101 8.95 2.32 2.59
CA SER A 101 9.55 1.35 1.70
C SER A 101 10.61 0.55 2.47
N ASN A 102 10.64 -0.76 2.27
CA ASN A 102 11.68 -1.66 2.77
C ASN A 102 12.98 -1.54 1.96
N TYR A 103 12.93 -0.90 0.79
CA TYR A 103 14.10 -0.61 -0.02
C TYR A 103 14.66 0.78 0.31
N THR A 104 15.95 0.81 0.67
CA THR A 104 16.72 2.04 0.95
C THR A 104 18.04 2.00 0.18
N ASN A 105 18.56 3.16 -0.20
CA ASN A 105 19.85 3.27 -0.88
C ASN A 105 20.42 4.69 -0.71
N SER A 106 21.75 4.87 -0.88
CA SER A 106 22.43 6.17 -0.84
C SER A 106 22.17 7.03 -2.08
N SER A 107 21.63 6.43 -3.15
CA SER A 107 21.20 7.12 -4.37
C SER A 107 19.83 6.59 -4.82
N ASN A 108 19.11 7.35 -5.65
CA ASN A 108 17.80 6.93 -6.18
C ASN A 108 17.91 5.93 -7.35
N SER A 109 18.89 5.02 -7.30
CA SER A 109 19.18 4.04 -8.35
C SER A 109 19.36 2.63 -7.75
N PRO A 110 18.64 1.61 -8.25
CA PRO A 110 17.51 1.69 -9.18
C PRO A 110 16.35 2.52 -8.62
N SER A 111 15.50 3.04 -9.52
CA SER A 111 14.32 3.80 -9.13
C SER A 111 13.32 2.88 -8.43
N PHE A 112 13.17 3.08 -7.12
CA PHE A 112 12.15 2.43 -6.27
C PHE A 112 11.25 3.50 -5.65
N THR A 113 10.75 4.40 -6.50
CA THR A 113 9.96 5.54 -6.09
C THR A 113 8.49 5.16 -6.00
N TYR A 114 7.84 5.45 -4.88
CA TYR A 114 6.38 5.49 -4.82
C TYR A 114 5.91 6.93 -4.99
N ASN A 115 4.93 7.14 -5.85
CA ASN A 115 4.20 8.41 -5.95
C ASN A 115 2.72 8.12 -6.13
N GLY A 116 1.88 8.56 -5.19
CA GLY A 116 0.45 8.33 -5.28
C GLY A 116 -0.36 9.02 -4.20
N PRO A 117 -1.65 9.29 -4.46
CA PRO A 117 -2.55 9.85 -3.47
C PRO A 117 -2.98 8.79 -2.45
N LEU A 118 -3.25 9.26 -1.24
CA LEU A 118 -3.93 8.55 -0.16
C LEU A 118 -5.04 9.47 0.38
N LYS A 119 -6.26 8.97 0.43
CA LYS A 119 -7.36 9.59 1.16
C LYS A 119 -7.44 8.96 2.55
N MET A 120 -7.38 9.79 3.58
CA MET A 120 -7.30 9.39 4.98
C MET A 120 -8.31 10.19 5.79
N ASN A 121 -9.32 9.51 6.36
CA ASN A 121 -10.44 10.14 7.06
C ASN A 121 -11.06 11.31 6.27
N GLY A 122 -11.18 11.15 4.94
CA GLY A 122 -11.73 12.17 4.04
C GLY A 122 -10.71 13.16 3.48
N VAL A 123 -9.50 13.27 4.05
CA VAL A 123 -8.46 14.21 3.62
C VAL A 123 -7.49 13.53 2.65
N ILE A 124 -7.24 14.15 1.51
CA ILE A 124 -6.27 13.65 0.51
C ILE A 124 -4.86 14.13 0.87
N LYS A 125 -3.88 13.21 0.81
CA LYS A 125 -2.44 13.46 0.93
C LYS A 125 -1.70 12.79 -0.21
N ASN A 126 -0.61 13.39 -0.65
CA ASN A 126 0.29 12.77 -1.62
C ASN A 126 1.42 12.07 -0.89
N ILE A 127 1.70 10.84 -1.28
CA ILE A 127 2.83 10.05 -0.81
C ILE A 127 3.89 10.08 -1.90
N TYR A 128 5.12 10.37 -1.51
CA TYR A 128 6.31 10.37 -2.34
C TYR A 128 7.47 9.79 -1.52
N THR A 129 7.84 8.55 -1.82
CA THR A 129 9.01 7.89 -1.21
C THR A 129 10.03 7.55 -2.30
N THR A 130 11.31 7.59 -1.94
CA THR A 130 12.42 7.20 -2.82
C THR A 130 13.41 6.34 -2.04
N PRO A 131 14.39 5.67 -2.68
CA PRO A 131 15.43 4.94 -1.96
C PRO A 131 16.19 5.78 -0.92
N THR A 132 16.46 7.07 -1.21
CA THR A 132 17.12 7.99 -0.26
C THR A 132 16.17 8.61 0.77
N ALA A 133 14.86 8.57 0.51
CA ALA A 133 13.80 9.05 1.40
C ALA A 133 12.70 7.98 1.53
N PRO A 134 12.99 6.83 2.17
CA PRO A 134 12.14 5.64 2.09
C PRO A 134 10.93 5.69 3.02
N ARG A 135 10.71 6.79 3.74
CA ARG A 135 9.62 6.94 4.72
C ARG A 135 9.06 8.34 4.65
N GLN A 136 7.73 8.44 4.61
CA GLN A 136 7.02 9.69 4.66
C GLN A 136 6.02 9.69 5.82
N TRP A 137 6.02 10.78 6.59
CA TRP A 137 4.98 11.05 7.59
C TRP A 137 3.66 11.37 6.91
N LEU A 138 2.58 10.75 7.39
CA LEU A 138 1.23 10.96 6.87
C LEU A 138 0.34 11.70 7.85
N ALA A 139 0.24 11.27 9.10
CA ALA A 139 -0.61 11.94 10.09
C ALA A 139 -0.18 11.60 11.51
N THR A 140 -0.61 12.43 12.44
CA THR A 140 -0.60 12.15 13.87
C THR A 140 -2.01 12.36 14.42
N TRP A 141 -2.51 11.40 15.18
CA TRP A 141 -3.80 11.44 15.84
C TRP A 141 -3.63 11.33 17.35
N THR A 142 -4.48 12.04 18.08
CA THR A 142 -4.68 11.84 19.51
C THR A 142 -5.84 10.88 19.70
N VAL A 143 -5.59 9.71 20.27
CA VAL A 143 -6.62 8.75 20.64
C VAL A 143 -6.89 8.90 22.13
N PRO A 144 -8.08 9.40 22.54
CA PRO A 144 -8.38 9.62 23.96
C PRO A 144 -8.33 8.34 24.79
N ALA A 145 -8.22 8.48 26.11
CA ALA A 145 -8.29 7.37 27.05
C ALA A 145 -9.58 6.57 26.88
N ASN A 146 -9.51 5.25 27.00
CA ASN A 146 -10.65 4.33 26.93
C ASN A 146 -11.56 4.54 25.69
N SER A 147 -10.99 4.98 24.57
CA SER A 147 -11.76 5.40 23.40
C SER A 147 -11.32 4.69 22.12
N PRO A 148 -12.27 4.36 21.23
CA PRO A 148 -11.96 3.88 19.89
C PRO A 148 -11.60 5.03 18.95
N PHE A 149 -10.85 4.72 17.89
CA PHE A 149 -10.55 5.61 16.78
C PHE A 149 -10.36 4.80 15.50
N ASN A 150 -11.02 5.19 14.41
CA ASN A 150 -10.84 4.58 13.10
C ASN A 150 -9.99 5.47 12.18
N ALA A 151 -8.90 4.92 11.66
CA ALA A 151 -8.21 5.48 10.50
C ALA A 151 -8.71 4.75 9.24
N ASN A 152 -9.55 5.43 8.46
CA ASN A 152 -10.04 4.95 7.17
C ASN A 152 -9.07 5.41 6.07
N LEU A 153 -8.53 4.45 5.32
CA LEU A 153 -7.50 4.66 4.32
C LEU A 153 -7.97 4.15 2.96
N ASP A 154 -7.98 5.03 1.97
CA ASP A 154 -8.24 4.72 0.56
C ASP A 154 -7.04 5.15 -0.30
N PHE A 155 -6.33 4.19 -0.89
CA PHE A 155 -5.17 4.45 -1.73
C PHE A 155 -4.92 3.32 -2.72
N TYR A 156 -4.17 3.61 -3.79
CA TYR A 156 -3.78 2.63 -4.80
C TYR A 156 -2.28 2.44 -4.80
N VAL A 157 -1.81 1.19 -4.74
CA VAL A 157 -0.40 0.85 -4.88
C VAL A 157 -0.18 0.12 -6.19
N PRO A 158 0.59 0.67 -7.15
CA PRO A 158 0.89 -0.01 -8.41
C PRO A 158 1.72 -1.28 -8.17
N GLY A 159 1.41 -2.36 -8.88
CA GLY A 159 1.83 -3.70 -8.44
C GLY A 159 3.29 -4.08 -8.73
N LEU A 160 4.03 -3.32 -9.54
CA LEU A 160 5.50 -3.41 -9.57
C LEU A 160 6.16 -2.77 -8.34
N ILE A 161 5.43 -1.93 -7.59
CA ILE A 161 5.92 -1.18 -6.44
C ILE A 161 5.33 -1.73 -5.13
N THR A 162 4.26 -2.55 -5.15
CA THR A 162 3.63 -3.14 -3.94
C THR A 162 4.62 -3.88 -3.05
N THR A 163 5.53 -4.66 -3.65
CA THR A 163 6.50 -5.46 -2.90
C THR A 163 7.44 -4.56 -2.10
N GLY A 164 7.29 -4.55 -0.79
CA GLY A 164 8.15 -3.77 0.11
C GLY A 164 7.59 -2.42 0.52
N GLN A 165 6.37 -2.03 0.13
CA GLN A 165 5.69 -0.91 0.76
C GLN A 165 4.96 -1.35 2.03
N GLN A 166 4.88 -0.45 3.00
CA GLN A 166 4.27 -0.69 4.29
C GLN A 166 3.61 0.56 4.85
N LEU A 167 2.51 0.35 5.57
CA LEU A 167 2.01 1.32 6.53
C LEU A 167 2.71 1.08 7.86
N ILE A 168 3.23 2.13 8.49
CA ILE A 168 3.90 2.04 9.78
C ILE A 168 3.12 2.90 10.77
N LEU A 169 2.55 2.26 11.78
CA LEU A 169 1.98 2.94 12.94
C LEU A 169 3.04 3.04 14.04
N GLN A 170 3.22 4.22 14.59
CA GLN A 170 4.01 4.48 15.79
C GLN A 170 3.06 4.98 16.88
N VAL A 171 3.09 4.33 18.05
CA VAL A 171 2.33 4.75 19.23
C VAL A 171 3.31 5.34 20.23
N ASN A 172 2.97 6.50 20.81
CA ASN A 172 3.67 7.12 21.93
C ASN A 172 2.67 7.33 23.08
#